data_AF-A0A7M2RFG6-F1
#
_entry.id   AF-A0A7M2RFG6-F1
#
_cell.length_a   1.000
_cell.length_b   1.000
_cell.length_c   1.000
_cell.angle_alpha   90.00
_cell.angle_beta   90.00
_cell.angle_gamma   90.00
#
_symmetry.space_group_name_H-M   'P 1'
#
loop_
_entity.id
_entity.type
_entity.pdbx_description
1 polymer ?
#
loop_
_entity_poly.entity_id
_entity_poly.type
_entity_poly.pdbx_seq_one_letter_code
_entity_poly.pdbx_strand_id
1 'polypeptide(L)'
;MLADRIYQLWIELLSKVTAQDKEKMFVWFTTHLDGSTIDYLEEYIEQIIIEDFKESKYRRDKLTFIEQMIEKSDGKDSDWSRSYGVGKWALRYLELLSEDVKSEQKCIDFCKKYWKNSSVRRYYIDFCMRKKDYENAIRVLDESILLDRDYRGLVSEYSEKKKEIYLQQGKKEDYINQLWKLVLEYEAGNLDLYKELKKQYTAEEWIVQREAIFRQLPKYAHIEYLYKEEKLYDRLLEFVLKSNGLYVLQEYESILKKDYPEQLLIKYETEVNKMAAYTSDRKNYKQLVSLLRRMQKIKGGSKIVEGISEQWRMKYRNRRAMMDELSKL
;
A
#
# COMPACT_ATOMS: atom_id res chain seq x y z
N MET A 1 6.26 -20.26 20.22
CA MET A 1 6.93 -21.21 19.30
C MET A 1 8.22 -21.71 19.94
N LEU A 2 8.90 -22.71 19.37
CA LEU A 2 10.16 -23.24 19.92
C LEU A 2 11.24 -22.14 20.02
N ALA A 3 11.33 -21.27 19.01
CA ALA A 3 12.28 -20.15 18.97
C ALA A 3 12.08 -19.15 20.12
N ASP A 4 10.82 -18.75 20.40
CA ASP A 4 10.52 -17.87 21.54
C ASP A 4 10.99 -18.47 22.87
N ARG A 5 10.81 -19.79 23.06
CA ARG A 5 11.24 -20.47 24.27
C ARG A 5 12.77 -20.50 24.39
N ILE A 6 13.48 -20.69 23.27
CA ILE A 6 14.94 -20.63 23.22
C ILE A 6 15.43 -19.23 23.60
N TYR A 7 14.81 -18.19 23.03
CA TYR A 7 15.15 -16.80 23.32
C TYR A 7 14.96 -16.46 24.81
N GLN A 8 13.83 -16.88 25.41
CA GLN A 8 13.59 -16.68 26.84
C GLN A 8 14.64 -17.38 27.72
N LEU A 9 15.08 -18.58 27.33
CA LEU A 9 16.17 -19.28 28.03
C LEU A 9 17.50 -18.52 27.93
N TRP A 10 17.79 -17.90 26.79
CA TRP A 10 18.99 -17.08 26.64
C TRP A 10 18.94 -15.83 27.53
N ILE A 11 17.82 -15.12 27.60
CA ILE A 11 17.63 -13.98 28.51
C ILE A 11 17.82 -14.42 29.97
N GLU A 12 17.17 -15.52 30.36
CA GLU A 12 17.29 -16.05 31.71
C GLU A 12 18.74 -16.39 32.06
N LEU A 13 19.45 -17.05 31.14
CA LEU A 13 20.87 -17.38 31.29
C LEU A 13 21.70 -16.10 31.44
N LEU A 14 21.48 -15.10 30.57
CA LEU A 14 22.19 -13.84 30.57
C LEU A 14 22.10 -13.09 31.91
N SER A 15 20.99 -13.25 32.63
CA SER A 15 20.75 -12.65 33.96
C SER A 15 21.47 -13.37 35.11
N LYS A 16 21.91 -14.61 34.90
CA LYS A 16 22.47 -15.49 35.94
C LYS A 16 23.97 -15.73 35.81
N VAL A 17 24.54 -15.49 34.63
CA VAL A 17 25.95 -15.78 34.33
C VAL A 17 26.92 -14.76 34.90
N THR A 18 28.17 -15.18 35.09
CA THR A 18 29.27 -14.29 35.47
C THR A 18 29.61 -13.32 34.35
N ALA A 19 30.33 -12.24 34.66
CA ALA A 19 30.78 -11.28 33.65
C ALA A 19 31.67 -11.92 32.56
N GLN A 20 32.47 -12.94 32.93
CA GLN A 20 33.32 -13.70 32.03
C GLN A 20 32.49 -14.60 31.11
N ASP A 21 31.49 -15.29 31.65
CA ASP A 21 30.64 -16.16 30.83
C ASP A 21 29.71 -15.34 29.93
N LYS A 22 29.28 -14.15 30.37
CA LYS A 22 28.54 -13.21 29.53
C LYS A 22 29.37 -12.76 28.31
N GLU A 23 30.68 -12.55 28.47
CA GLU A 23 31.58 -12.24 27.36
C GLU A 23 31.71 -13.41 26.39
N LYS A 24 31.84 -14.65 26.89
CA LYS A 24 31.80 -15.84 26.04
C LYS A 24 30.49 -15.97 25.28
N MET A 25 29.35 -15.68 25.93
CA MET A 25 28.05 -15.66 25.28
C MET A 25 27.98 -14.60 24.18
N PHE A 26 28.47 -13.38 24.44
CA PHE A 26 28.50 -12.32 23.45
C PHE A 26 29.29 -12.72 22.20
N VAL A 27 30.50 -13.26 22.38
CA VAL A 27 31.34 -13.77 21.28
C VAL A 27 30.65 -14.91 20.53
N TRP A 28 29.95 -15.80 21.26
CA TRP A 28 29.20 -16.88 20.64
C TRP A 28 28.10 -16.32 19.73
N PHE A 29 27.25 -15.42 20.22
CA PHE A 29 26.16 -14.86 19.43
C PHE A 29 26.66 -14.10 18.18
N THR A 30 27.69 -13.28 18.31
CA THR A 30 28.22 -12.51 17.17
C THR A 30 28.87 -13.39 16.11
N THR A 31 29.48 -14.51 16.50
CA THR A 31 30.09 -15.46 15.55
C THR A 31 29.06 -16.33 14.81
N HIS A 32 27.90 -16.57 15.42
CA HIS A 32 26.86 -17.48 14.88
C HIS A 32 25.74 -16.76 14.11
N LEU A 33 25.83 -15.44 13.95
CA LEU A 33 25.00 -14.67 13.02
C LEU A 33 25.67 -14.58 11.63
N ASP A 34 26.10 -15.73 11.11
CA ASP A 34 26.87 -15.84 9.88
C ASP A 34 26.15 -16.58 8.75
N GLY A 35 24.91 -17.05 8.96
CA GLY A 35 24.17 -17.93 8.05
C GLY A 35 24.26 -19.41 8.42
N SER A 36 25.04 -19.79 9.45
CA SER A 36 25.19 -21.18 9.91
C SER A 36 24.09 -21.63 10.87
N THR A 37 23.36 -20.69 11.46
CA THR A 37 22.21 -20.97 12.31
C THR A 37 20.93 -21.05 11.49
N ILE A 38 19.91 -21.75 12.01
CA ILE A 38 18.64 -21.92 11.29
C ILE A 38 17.99 -20.53 11.11
N ASP A 39 17.59 -20.17 9.89
CA ASP A 39 17.11 -18.83 9.50
C ASP A 39 16.15 -18.17 10.50
N TYR A 40 15.23 -18.94 11.11
CA TYR A 40 14.27 -18.41 12.08
C TYR A 40 14.86 -18.06 13.46
N LEU A 41 16.09 -18.49 13.77
CA LEU A 41 16.82 -18.14 14.99
C LEU A 41 17.72 -16.90 14.81
N GLU A 42 18.10 -16.56 13.58
CA GLU A 42 18.99 -15.41 13.31
C GLU A 42 18.40 -14.10 13.81
N GLU A 43 17.09 -13.89 13.66
CA GLU A 43 16.41 -12.69 14.16
C GLU A 43 16.51 -12.57 15.69
N TYR A 44 16.42 -13.69 16.41
CA TYR A 44 16.56 -13.72 17.88
C TYR A 44 18.02 -13.55 18.33
N ILE A 45 18.98 -14.05 17.54
CA ILE A 45 20.41 -13.83 17.79
C ILE A 45 20.76 -12.35 17.59
N GLU A 46 20.26 -11.71 16.54
CA GLU A 46 20.40 -10.26 16.37
C GLU A 46 19.77 -9.53 17.56
N GLN A 47 18.54 -9.89 17.93
CA GLN A 47 17.82 -9.23 19.00
C GLN A 47 18.60 -9.28 20.32
N ILE A 48 19.12 -10.45 20.70
CA ILE A 48 19.84 -10.57 21.97
C ILE A 48 21.14 -9.74 21.96
N ILE A 49 21.88 -9.75 20.84
CA ILE A 49 23.12 -8.95 20.68
C ILE A 49 22.80 -7.46 20.85
N ILE A 50 21.78 -6.96 20.16
CA ILE A 50 21.47 -5.52 20.11
C ILE A 50 20.79 -5.05 21.41
N GLU A 51 19.78 -5.77 21.91
CA GLU A 51 18.87 -5.29 22.95
C GLU A 51 19.23 -5.73 24.37
N ASP A 52 19.81 -6.92 24.56
CA ASP A 52 19.97 -7.53 25.90
C ASP A 52 21.37 -7.41 26.52
N PHE A 53 22.41 -7.26 25.70
CA PHE A 53 23.76 -6.92 26.19
C PHE A 53 23.87 -5.41 26.51
N LYS A 54 23.23 -4.97 27.59
CA LYS A 54 23.04 -3.54 27.92
C LYS A 54 24.25 -2.84 28.53
N GLU A 55 25.28 -3.58 28.95
CA GLU A 55 26.45 -2.99 29.59
C GLU A 55 27.28 -2.16 28.61
N SER A 56 27.72 -0.98 29.06
CA SER A 56 28.48 -0.01 28.24
C SER A 56 29.76 -0.60 27.63
N LYS A 57 30.37 -1.61 28.26
CA LYS A 57 31.55 -2.29 27.74
C LYS A 57 31.31 -2.94 26.37
N TYR A 58 30.11 -3.44 26.10
CA TYR A 58 29.79 -4.09 24.82
C TYR A 58 29.50 -3.09 23.69
N ARG A 59 29.36 -1.80 23.99
CA ARG A 59 28.96 -0.80 22.99
C ARG A 59 29.94 -0.71 21.82
N ARG A 60 31.25 -0.70 22.11
CA ARG A 60 32.29 -0.64 21.07
C ARG A 60 32.29 -1.90 20.21
N ASP A 61 32.10 -3.06 20.84
CA ASP A 61 32.10 -4.35 20.14
C ASP A 61 30.84 -4.50 19.27
N LYS A 62 29.68 -4.05 19.75
CA LYS A 62 28.44 -3.99 18.95
C LYS A 62 28.61 -3.10 17.73
N LEU A 63 29.19 -1.90 17.88
CA LEU A 63 29.45 -1.02 16.73
C LEU A 63 30.37 -1.69 15.70
N THR A 64 31.44 -2.33 16.17
CA THR A 64 32.38 -3.05 15.30
C THR A 64 31.71 -4.24 14.59
N PHE A 65 30.88 -4.98 15.31
CA PHE A 65 30.09 -6.07 14.75
C PHE A 65 29.12 -5.58 13.67
N ILE A 66 28.38 -4.50 13.96
CA ILE A 66 27.45 -3.91 12.98
C ILE A 66 28.19 -3.42 11.73
N GLU A 67 29.37 -2.81 11.87
CA GLU A 67 30.22 -2.41 10.73
C GLU A 67 30.59 -3.62 9.85
N GLN A 68 31.00 -4.74 10.46
CA GLN A 68 31.28 -5.99 9.73
C GLN A 68 30.03 -6.54 9.02
N MET A 69 28.86 -6.44 9.66
CA MET A 69 27.60 -6.88 9.04
C MET A 69 27.17 -6.00 7.87
N ILE A 70 27.48 -4.70 7.91
CA ILE A 70 27.30 -3.80 6.77
C ILE A 70 28.22 -4.21 5.63
N GLU A 71 29.52 -4.41 5.89
CA GLU A 71 30.50 -4.83 4.87
C GLU A 71 30.11 -6.17 4.22
N LYS A 72 29.71 -7.15 5.03
CA LYS A 72 29.22 -8.44 4.54
C LYS A 72 27.95 -8.28 3.69
N SER A 73 27.07 -7.36 4.07
CA SER A 73 25.85 -7.09 3.29
C SER A 73 26.16 -6.39 1.98
N ASP A 74 27.12 -5.48 1.96
CA ASP A 74 27.55 -4.73 0.78
C ASP A 74 28.19 -5.66 -0.28
N GLY A 75 28.86 -6.72 0.17
CA GLY A 75 29.44 -7.76 -0.69
C GLY A 75 28.45 -8.73 -1.34
N LYS A 76 27.13 -8.61 -1.09
CA LYS A 76 26.13 -9.52 -1.70
C LYS A 76 25.92 -9.23 -3.18
N ASP A 77 25.68 -10.27 -3.98
CA ASP A 77 25.46 -10.15 -5.44
C ASP A 77 24.13 -9.48 -5.81
N SER A 78 23.06 -9.82 -5.09
CA SER A 78 21.72 -9.27 -5.31
C SER A 78 21.64 -7.83 -4.81
N ASP A 79 21.38 -6.87 -5.69
CA ASP A 79 21.22 -5.45 -5.34
C ASP A 79 20.13 -5.23 -4.28
N TRP A 80 19.02 -5.99 -4.36
CA TRP A 80 17.95 -5.91 -3.37
C TRP A 80 18.42 -6.41 -1.99
N SER A 81 19.08 -7.58 -1.95
CA SER A 81 19.58 -8.16 -0.70
C SER A 81 20.71 -7.33 -0.09
N ARG A 82 21.56 -6.73 -0.94
CA ARG A 82 22.61 -5.78 -0.56
C ARG A 82 22.00 -4.55 0.10
N SER A 83 21.08 -3.88 -0.59
CA SER A 83 20.44 -2.65 -0.11
C SER A 83 19.65 -2.89 1.18
N TYR A 84 18.89 -3.99 1.26
CA TYR A 84 18.16 -4.36 2.47
C TYR A 84 19.10 -4.59 3.66
N GLY A 85 20.15 -5.41 3.48
CA GLY A 85 21.10 -5.73 4.53
C GLY A 85 21.87 -4.51 5.03
N VAL A 86 22.42 -3.72 4.10
CA VAL A 86 23.13 -2.46 4.41
C VAL A 86 22.20 -1.51 5.17
N GLY A 87 20.96 -1.32 4.69
CA GLY A 87 19.99 -0.43 5.31
C GLY A 87 19.63 -0.86 6.74
N LYS A 88 19.34 -2.16 6.95
CA LYS A 88 19.02 -2.72 8.26
C LYS A 88 20.13 -2.46 9.28
N TRP A 89 21.37 -2.84 8.95
CA TRP A 89 22.50 -2.69 9.87
C TRP A 89 22.92 -1.24 10.05
N ALA A 90 22.82 -0.41 9.01
CA ALA A 90 23.05 1.03 9.12
C ALA A 90 22.10 1.71 10.11
N LEU A 91 20.81 1.32 10.14
CA LEU A 91 19.86 1.83 11.12
C LEU A 91 20.24 1.42 12.55
N ARG A 92 20.62 0.16 12.78
CA ARG A 92 21.11 -0.31 14.09
C ARG A 92 22.34 0.48 14.55
N TYR A 93 23.27 0.76 13.64
CA TYR A 93 24.45 1.57 13.94
C TYR A 93 24.06 2.98 14.38
N LEU A 94 23.13 3.60 13.65
CA LEU A 94 22.63 4.96 13.93
C LEU A 94 21.83 5.04 15.25
N GLU A 95 21.04 4.00 15.57
CA GLU A 95 20.36 3.86 16.86
C GLU A 95 21.37 3.88 18.02
N LEU A 96 22.38 2.99 17.97
CA LEU A 96 23.43 2.90 18.99
C LEU A 96 24.27 4.19 19.13
N LEU A 97 24.56 4.86 18.02
CA LEU A 97 25.28 6.14 18.08
C LEU A 97 24.43 7.25 18.71
N SER A 98 23.13 7.29 18.39
CA SER A 98 22.24 8.36 18.82
C SER A 98 21.92 8.39 20.32
N GLU A 99 22.31 7.34 21.07
CA GLU A 99 22.21 7.30 22.53
C GLU A 99 23.07 8.36 23.24
N ASP A 100 24.10 8.90 22.58
CA ASP A 100 24.93 9.99 23.11
C ASP A 100 24.73 11.26 22.30
N VAL A 101 24.28 12.34 22.96
CA VAL A 101 24.07 13.66 22.36
C VAL A 101 25.35 14.20 21.68
N LYS A 102 26.54 13.81 22.15
CA LYS A 102 27.82 14.22 21.55
C LYS A 102 28.14 13.51 20.23
N SER A 103 27.34 12.50 19.84
CA SER A 103 27.57 11.70 18.62
C SER A 103 26.77 12.19 17.41
N GLU A 104 26.06 13.30 17.51
CA GLU A 104 25.24 13.86 16.43
C GLU A 104 26.00 14.01 15.11
N GLN A 105 27.18 14.65 15.16
CA GLN A 105 28.01 14.82 13.95
C GLN A 105 28.43 13.47 13.36
N LYS A 106 28.72 12.48 14.20
CA LYS A 106 29.07 11.12 13.74
C LYS A 106 27.89 10.45 13.04
N CYS A 107 26.67 10.63 13.53
CA CYS A 107 25.46 10.13 12.85
C CYS A 107 25.30 10.78 11.48
N ILE A 108 25.51 12.10 11.38
CA ILE A 108 25.42 12.84 10.10
C ILE A 108 26.47 12.33 9.11
N ASP A 109 27.71 12.19 9.55
CA ASP A 109 28.80 11.70 8.70
C ASP A 109 28.58 10.26 8.25
N PHE A 110 28.03 9.42 9.13
CA PHE A 110 27.63 8.06 8.78
C PHE A 110 26.48 8.04 7.76
N CYS A 111 25.46 8.90 7.91
CA CYS A 111 24.39 9.02 6.93
C CYS A 111 24.94 9.40 5.55
N LYS A 112 25.88 10.35 5.48
CA LYS A 112 26.54 10.74 4.22
C LYS A 112 27.30 9.57 3.58
N LYS A 113 27.97 8.73 4.37
CA LYS A 113 28.69 7.54 3.87
C LYS A 113 27.74 6.57 3.16
N TYR A 114 26.54 6.34 3.69
CA TYR A 114 25.57 5.38 3.16
C TYR A 114 24.36 6.04 2.48
N TRP A 115 24.54 7.26 1.95
CA TRP A 115 23.45 8.12 1.45
C TRP A 115 22.60 7.51 0.34
N LYS A 116 23.18 6.60 -0.46
CA LYS A 116 22.45 5.90 -1.54
C LYS A 116 21.34 4.99 -1.02
N ASN A 117 21.41 4.55 0.24
CA ASN A 117 20.40 3.70 0.84
C ASN A 117 19.18 4.51 1.32
N SER A 118 17.98 4.14 0.88
CA SER A 118 16.75 4.87 1.20
C SER A 118 16.39 4.84 2.69
N SER A 119 16.69 3.75 3.40
CA SER A 119 16.50 3.66 4.86
C SER A 119 17.37 4.65 5.63
N VAL A 120 18.62 4.85 5.16
CA VAL A 120 19.55 5.83 5.76
C VAL A 120 19.05 7.26 5.52
N ARG A 121 18.56 7.57 4.31
CA ARG A 121 17.94 8.88 4.03
C ARG A 121 16.70 9.11 4.89
N ARG A 122 15.84 8.10 5.06
CA ARG A 122 14.67 8.18 5.94
C ARG A 122 15.06 8.51 7.38
N TYR A 123 16.07 7.83 7.93
CA TYR A 123 16.59 8.16 9.25
C TYR A 123 17.05 9.62 9.34
N TYR A 124 17.78 10.09 8.33
CA TYR A 124 18.27 11.48 8.30
C TYR A 124 17.12 12.49 8.20
N ILE A 125 16.10 12.22 7.40
CA ILE A 125 14.87 13.03 7.34
C ILE A 125 14.22 13.09 8.73
N ASP A 126 14.01 11.95 9.38
CA ASP A 126 13.41 11.91 10.72
C ASP A 126 14.29 12.62 11.77
N PHE A 127 15.61 12.56 11.61
CA PHE A 127 16.56 13.32 12.42
C PHE A 127 16.37 14.84 12.23
N CYS A 128 16.31 15.33 10.98
CA CYS A 128 16.01 16.73 10.68
C CYS A 128 14.66 17.15 11.26
N MET A 129 13.63 16.30 11.15
CA MET A 129 12.30 16.54 11.71
C MET A 129 12.34 16.68 13.24
N ARG A 130 13.06 15.81 13.96
CA ARG A 130 13.24 15.93 15.42
C ARG A 130 13.94 17.22 15.82
N LYS A 131 14.87 17.70 14.99
CA LYS A 131 15.57 18.99 15.16
C LYS A 131 14.75 20.19 14.70
N LYS A 132 13.56 19.98 14.11
CA LYS A 132 12.75 21.00 13.43
C LYS A 132 13.50 21.71 12.30
N ASP A 133 14.49 21.05 11.73
CA ASP A 133 15.23 21.50 10.56
C ASP A 133 14.48 21.09 9.28
N TYR A 134 13.34 21.73 9.10
CA TYR A 134 12.40 21.43 8.03
C TYR A 134 12.98 21.74 6.63
N GLU A 135 13.88 22.71 6.53
CA GLU A 135 14.50 23.08 5.25
C GLU A 135 15.39 21.94 4.74
N ASN A 136 16.27 21.42 5.59
CA ASN A 136 17.08 20.26 5.21
C ASN A 136 16.21 19.01 5.00
N ALA A 137 15.17 18.80 5.81
CA ALA A 137 14.24 17.69 5.60
C ALA A 137 13.58 17.75 4.20
N ILE A 138 13.08 18.93 3.79
CA ILE A 138 12.50 19.12 2.45
C ILE A 138 13.54 18.87 1.35
N ARG A 139 14.76 19.41 1.49
CA ARG A 139 15.83 19.20 0.49
C ARG A 139 16.12 17.72 0.28
N VAL A 140 16.21 16.95 1.37
CA VAL A 140 16.49 15.51 1.30
C VAL A 140 15.29 14.73 0.78
N LEU A 141 14.07 15.14 1.09
CA LEU A 141 12.85 14.57 0.50
C LEU A 141 12.80 14.77 -1.01
N ASP A 142 13.12 15.97 -1.49
CA ASP A 142 13.16 16.27 -2.93
C ASP A 142 14.23 15.47 -3.66
N GLU A 143 15.42 15.36 -3.08
CA GLU A 143 16.48 14.48 -3.59
C GLU A 143 16.03 13.01 -3.61
N SER A 144 15.41 12.54 -2.53
CA SER A 144 14.96 11.14 -2.41
C SER A 144 13.87 10.79 -3.41
N ILE A 145 12.94 11.72 -3.70
CA ILE A 145 11.91 11.55 -4.74
C ILE A 145 12.56 11.33 -6.12
N LEU A 146 13.65 12.04 -6.42
CA LEU A 146 14.38 11.88 -7.68
C LEU A 146 15.16 10.57 -7.74
N LEU A 147 15.83 10.20 -6.65
CA LEU A 147 16.64 8.97 -6.56
C LEU A 147 15.77 7.71 -6.62
N ASP A 148 14.61 7.73 -5.97
CA ASP A 148 13.73 6.56 -5.82
C ASP A 148 12.49 6.63 -6.73
N ARG A 149 12.53 7.43 -7.82
CA ARG A 149 11.39 7.69 -8.72
C ARG A 149 10.69 6.44 -9.24
N ASP A 150 11.42 5.33 -9.37
CA ASP A 150 10.89 4.06 -9.88
C ASP A 150 10.14 3.26 -8.80
N TYR A 151 10.28 3.64 -7.52
CA TYR A 151 9.62 3.03 -6.36
C TYR A 151 8.46 3.90 -5.89
N ARG A 152 7.28 3.73 -6.53
CA ARG A 152 6.07 4.52 -6.23
C ARG A 152 5.75 4.63 -4.73
N GLY A 153 5.88 3.53 -3.98
CA GLY A 153 5.61 3.53 -2.54
C GLY A 153 6.53 4.47 -1.73
N LEU A 154 7.82 4.53 -2.09
CA LEU A 154 8.78 5.45 -1.43
C LEU A 154 8.49 6.90 -1.80
N VAL A 155 8.23 7.17 -3.08
CA VAL A 155 7.89 8.53 -3.56
C VAL A 155 6.61 9.04 -2.89
N SER A 156 5.62 8.16 -2.70
CA SER A 156 4.40 8.45 -1.93
C SER A 156 4.72 8.88 -0.52
N GLU A 157 5.46 8.05 0.22
CA GLU A 157 5.84 8.31 1.61
C GLU A 157 6.59 9.64 1.76
N TYR A 158 7.55 9.90 0.87
CA TYR A 158 8.29 11.17 0.87
C TYR A 158 7.37 12.36 0.57
N SER A 159 6.46 12.20 -0.36
CA SER A 159 5.48 13.22 -0.73
C SER A 159 4.50 13.52 0.40
N GLU A 160 4.09 12.52 1.17
CA GLU A 160 3.27 12.69 2.38
C GLU A 160 4.03 13.40 3.49
N LYS A 161 5.28 12.98 3.79
CA LYS A 161 6.13 13.69 4.77
C LYS A 161 6.32 15.16 4.38
N LYS A 162 6.54 15.43 3.09
CA LYS A 162 6.66 16.81 2.58
C LYS A 162 5.38 17.62 2.77
N LYS A 163 4.21 17.01 2.51
CA LYS A 163 2.89 17.59 2.80
C LYS A 163 2.77 17.95 4.28
N GLU A 164 3.13 17.05 5.18
CA GLU A 164 3.07 17.28 6.63
C GLU A 164 3.97 18.43 7.09
N ILE A 165 5.19 18.53 6.54
CA ILE A 165 6.10 19.64 6.84
C ILE A 165 5.47 20.98 6.45
N TYR A 166 4.92 21.09 5.24
CA TYR A 166 4.29 22.33 4.78
C TYR A 166 3.09 22.72 5.64
N LEU A 167 2.30 21.75 6.06
CA LEU A 167 1.19 21.98 7.00
C LEU A 167 1.70 22.51 8.35
N GLN A 168 2.74 21.89 8.93
CA GLN A 168 3.33 22.32 10.20
C GLN A 168 3.94 23.73 10.13
N GLN A 169 4.51 24.11 8.98
CA GLN A 169 5.08 25.44 8.77
C GLN A 169 4.02 26.51 8.41
N GLY A 170 2.75 26.14 8.24
CA GLY A 170 1.70 27.06 7.79
C GLY A 170 1.88 27.52 6.32
N LYS A 171 2.69 26.81 5.53
CA LYS A 171 2.93 27.11 4.11
C LYS A 171 1.79 26.57 3.26
N LYS A 172 0.67 27.29 3.27
CA LYS A 172 -0.60 26.85 2.68
C LYS A 172 -0.49 26.53 1.19
N GLU A 173 0.16 27.38 0.40
CA GLU A 173 0.29 27.19 -1.05
C GLU A 173 1.11 25.94 -1.38
N ASP A 174 2.26 25.76 -0.72
CA ASP A 174 3.11 24.57 -0.88
C ASP A 174 2.39 23.29 -0.46
N TYR A 175 1.64 23.33 0.64
CA TYR A 175 0.81 22.22 1.12
C TYR A 175 -0.25 21.82 0.08
N ILE A 176 -0.97 22.79 -0.48
CA ILE A 176 -1.96 22.54 -1.54
C ILE A 176 -1.29 21.97 -2.80
N ASN A 177 -0.18 22.56 -3.24
CA ASN A 177 0.58 22.06 -4.40
C ASN A 177 1.06 20.62 -4.20
N GLN A 178 1.48 20.27 -2.98
CA GLN A 178 1.89 18.91 -2.64
C GLN A 178 0.72 17.93 -2.62
N LEU A 179 -0.46 18.35 -2.13
CA LEU A 179 -1.69 17.58 -2.21
C LEU A 179 -2.09 17.29 -3.66
N TRP A 180 -1.96 18.27 -4.56
CA TRP A 180 -2.21 18.07 -5.99
C TRP A 180 -1.32 16.98 -6.59
N LYS A 181 -0.02 16.99 -6.27
CA LYS A 181 0.91 15.94 -6.72
C LYS A 181 0.52 14.57 -6.19
N LEU A 182 0.17 14.47 -4.91
CA LEU A 182 -0.31 13.23 -4.31
C LEU A 182 -1.58 12.71 -4.99
N VAL A 183 -2.58 13.58 -5.22
CA VAL A 183 -3.87 13.22 -5.83
C VAL A 183 -3.74 12.84 -7.32
N LEU A 184 -2.79 13.42 -8.05
CA LEU A 184 -2.68 13.20 -9.50
C LEU A 184 -1.61 12.18 -9.90
N GLU A 185 -0.49 12.13 -9.19
CA GLU A 185 0.70 11.41 -9.63
C GLU A 185 1.00 10.20 -8.74
N TYR A 186 1.13 10.43 -7.44
CA TYR A 186 1.70 9.43 -6.53
C TYR A 186 0.66 8.47 -5.93
N GLU A 187 -0.55 8.98 -5.64
CA GLU A 187 -1.66 8.22 -5.03
C GLU A 187 -2.98 8.46 -5.76
N ALA A 188 -2.92 8.48 -7.09
CA ALA A 188 -4.09 8.76 -7.90
C ALA A 188 -5.23 7.78 -7.60
N GLY A 189 -6.40 8.33 -7.23
CA GLY A 189 -7.57 7.57 -6.80
C GLY A 189 -7.71 7.41 -5.28
N ASN A 190 -6.74 7.88 -4.48
CA ASN A 190 -6.87 7.91 -3.02
C ASN A 190 -7.96 8.92 -2.61
N LEU A 191 -9.05 8.38 -2.05
CA LEU A 191 -10.22 9.16 -1.67
C LEU A 191 -9.97 10.10 -0.49
N ASP A 192 -9.09 9.72 0.43
CA ASP A 192 -8.79 10.52 1.62
C ASP A 192 -7.99 11.77 1.25
N LEU A 193 -6.97 11.62 0.39
CA LEU A 193 -6.21 12.75 -0.17
C LEU A 193 -7.09 13.65 -1.04
N TYR A 194 -8.00 13.08 -1.83
CA TYR A 194 -8.96 13.84 -2.61
C TYR A 194 -9.89 14.69 -1.71
N LYS A 195 -10.38 14.11 -0.60
CA LYS A 195 -11.19 14.82 0.41
C LYS A 195 -10.38 15.88 1.15
N GLU A 196 -9.11 15.60 1.45
CA GLU A 196 -8.20 16.55 2.09
C GLU A 196 -7.96 17.78 1.20
N LEU A 197 -7.75 17.57 -0.10
CA LEU A 197 -7.64 18.64 -1.09
C LEU A 197 -8.96 19.41 -1.24
N LYS A 198 -10.11 18.71 -1.29
CA LYS A 198 -11.44 19.33 -1.35
C LYS A 198 -11.68 20.35 -0.23
N LYS A 199 -11.22 20.04 0.99
CA LYS A 199 -11.37 20.93 2.17
C LYS A 199 -10.61 22.25 2.05
N GLN A 200 -9.68 22.38 1.10
CA GLN A 200 -8.89 23.59 0.90
C GLN A 200 -9.61 24.66 0.08
N TYR A 201 -10.77 24.33 -0.50
CA TYR A 201 -11.53 25.18 -1.40
C TYR A 201 -12.95 25.41 -0.90
N THR A 202 -13.55 26.53 -1.30
CA THR A 202 -15.01 26.70 -1.13
C THR A 202 -15.77 25.73 -2.05
N ALA A 203 -17.08 25.59 -1.82
CA ALA A 203 -17.91 24.73 -2.66
C ALA A 203 -17.90 25.19 -4.13
N GLU A 204 -17.86 26.49 -4.38
CA GLU A 204 -17.85 27.10 -5.70
C GLU A 204 -16.51 26.89 -6.42
N GLU A 205 -15.40 27.14 -5.72
CA GLU A 205 -14.04 26.92 -6.25
C GLU A 205 -13.80 25.44 -6.53
N TRP A 206 -14.28 24.56 -5.66
CA TRP A 206 -14.09 23.13 -5.78
C TRP A 206 -14.66 22.55 -7.07
N ILE A 207 -15.78 23.10 -7.57
CA ILE A 207 -16.35 22.64 -8.84
C ILE A 207 -15.32 22.77 -9.97
N VAL A 208 -14.57 23.88 -10.03
CA VAL A 208 -13.54 24.10 -11.05
C VAL A 208 -12.37 23.14 -10.85
N GLN A 209 -11.87 23.03 -9.62
CA GLN A 209 -10.71 22.20 -9.30
C GLN A 209 -10.99 20.71 -9.49
N ARG A 210 -12.16 20.23 -9.09
CA ARG A 210 -12.61 18.85 -9.33
C ARG A 210 -12.56 18.48 -10.80
N GLU A 211 -13.05 19.36 -11.69
CA GLU A 211 -13.00 19.07 -13.13
C GLU A 211 -11.56 19.05 -13.66
N ALA A 212 -10.68 19.88 -13.11
CA ALA A 212 -9.26 19.82 -13.43
C ALA A 212 -8.62 18.49 -12.99
N ILE A 213 -9.01 17.96 -11.82
CA ILE A 213 -8.58 16.63 -11.34
C ILE A 213 -9.07 15.56 -12.32
N PHE A 214 -10.36 15.50 -12.63
CA PHE A 214 -10.93 14.46 -13.49
C PHE A 214 -10.33 14.40 -14.90
N ARG A 215 -9.84 15.53 -15.43
CA ARG A 215 -9.14 15.56 -16.73
C ARG A 215 -7.72 15.01 -16.67
N GLN A 216 -7.06 15.09 -15.52
CA GLN A 216 -5.65 14.73 -15.34
C GLN A 216 -5.47 13.34 -14.70
N LEU A 217 -6.51 12.78 -14.08
CA LEU A 217 -6.43 11.49 -13.44
C LEU A 217 -6.04 10.37 -14.42
N PRO A 218 -5.09 9.50 -14.05
CA PRO A 218 -4.73 8.35 -14.85
C PRO A 218 -5.86 7.30 -14.86
N LYS A 219 -5.89 6.46 -15.90
CA LYS A 219 -6.95 5.45 -16.09
C LYS A 219 -7.07 4.45 -14.94
N TYR A 220 -5.98 4.17 -14.23
CA TYR A 220 -5.98 3.25 -13.09
C TYR A 220 -6.52 3.86 -11.80
N ALA A 221 -6.81 5.17 -11.77
CA ALA A 221 -7.24 5.88 -10.56
C ALA A 221 -8.71 5.62 -10.17
N HIS A 222 -9.42 4.76 -10.90
CA HIS A 222 -10.80 4.37 -10.60
C HIS A 222 -11.72 5.59 -10.34
N ILE A 223 -11.87 6.44 -11.35
CA ILE A 223 -12.63 7.70 -11.28
C ILE A 223 -14.09 7.51 -10.83
N GLU A 224 -14.66 6.32 -11.02
CA GLU A 224 -15.98 5.91 -10.54
C GLU A 224 -16.16 6.10 -9.02
N TYR A 225 -15.11 5.90 -8.23
CA TYR A 225 -15.14 6.15 -6.79
C TYR A 225 -15.34 7.62 -6.47
N LEU A 226 -14.72 8.51 -7.26
CA LEU A 226 -14.84 9.95 -7.09
C LEU A 226 -16.19 10.47 -7.60
N TYR A 227 -16.73 9.92 -8.68
CA TYR A 227 -18.10 10.23 -9.12
C TYR A 227 -19.14 9.88 -8.06
N LYS A 228 -18.99 8.73 -7.41
CA LYS A 228 -19.85 8.33 -6.29
C LYS A 228 -19.73 9.30 -5.12
N GLU A 229 -18.52 9.67 -4.72
CA GLU A 229 -18.28 10.62 -3.62
C GLU A 229 -18.90 12.00 -3.91
N GLU A 230 -18.78 12.47 -5.15
CA GLU A 230 -19.31 13.76 -5.59
C GLU A 230 -20.80 13.71 -5.96
N LYS A 231 -21.45 12.54 -5.83
CA LYS A 231 -22.85 12.29 -6.22
C LYS A 231 -23.15 12.63 -7.68
N LEU A 232 -22.15 12.50 -8.56
CA LEU A 232 -22.27 12.74 -10.00
C LEU A 232 -22.83 11.50 -10.69
N TYR A 233 -24.08 11.14 -10.36
CA TYR A 233 -24.66 9.86 -10.77
C TYR A 233 -24.87 9.72 -12.28
N ASP A 234 -25.09 10.81 -13.01
CA ASP A 234 -25.14 10.78 -14.49
C ASP A 234 -23.80 10.30 -15.07
N ARG A 235 -22.67 10.83 -14.57
CA ARG A 235 -21.33 10.45 -15.02
C ARG A 235 -20.95 9.05 -14.54
N LEU A 236 -21.36 8.70 -13.32
CA LEU A 236 -21.19 7.34 -12.80
C LEU A 236 -21.94 6.34 -13.67
N LEU A 237 -23.18 6.63 -14.06
CA LEU A 237 -23.95 5.80 -14.98
C LEU A 237 -23.23 5.67 -16.32
N GLU A 238 -22.78 6.77 -16.92
CA GLU A 238 -22.06 6.71 -18.20
C GLU A 238 -20.82 5.80 -18.12
N PHE A 239 -20.07 5.89 -17.02
CA PHE A 239 -18.93 5.02 -16.74
C PHE A 239 -19.35 3.54 -16.63
N VAL A 240 -20.39 3.26 -15.83
CA VAL A 240 -20.95 1.90 -15.70
C VAL A 240 -21.42 1.39 -17.06
N LEU A 241 -22.06 2.21 -17.89
CA LEU A 241 -22.53 1.79 -19.21
C LEU A 241 -21.38 1.40 -20.14
N LYS A 242 -20.28 2.16 -20.11
CA LYS A 242 -19.07 1.90 -20.90
C LYS A 242 -18.19 0.77 -20.36
N SER A 243 -18.32 0.37 -19.09
CA SER A 243 -17.49 -0.68 -18.50
C SER A 243 -17.75 -2.04 -19.14
N ASN A 244 -16.73 -2.90 -19.21
CA ASN A 244 -16.94 -4.28 -19.69
C ASN A 244 -17.58 -5.15 -18.61
N GLY A 245 -18.52 -6.01 -19.01
CA GLY A 245 -19.19 -6.95 -18.12
C GLY A 245 -20.10 -6.28 -17.08
N LEU A 246 -20.42 -7.05 -16.03
CA LEU A 246 -21.41 -6.70 -15.02
C LEU A 246 -20.83 -6.30 -13.66
N TYR A 247 -19.52 -6.43 -13.45
CA TYR A 247 -18.90 -6.17 -12.13
C TYR A 247 -19.19 -4.74 -11.63
N VAL A 248 -18.81 -3.74 -12.41
CA VAL A 248 -19.00 -2.32 -12.07
C VAL A 248 -20.49 -1.96 -11.93
N LEU A 249 -21.34 -2.53 -12.80
CA LEU A 249 -22.79 -2.35 -12.69
C LEU A 249 -23.28 -2.85 -11.34
N GLN A 250 -22.93 -4.08 -10.98
CA GLN A 250 -23.37 -4.70 -9.74
C GLN A 250 -22.90 -3.98 -8.49
N GLU A 251 -21.72 -3.36 -8.55
CA GLU A 251 -21.15 -2.55 -7.47
C GLU A 251 -21.98 -1.29 -7.21
N TYR A 252 -22.41 -0.58 -8.26
CA TYR A 252 -23.15 0.68 -8.14
C TYR A 252 -24.68 0.56 -8.31
N GLU A 253 -25.19 -0.65 -8.56
CA GLU A 253 -26.62 -0.89 -8.79
C GLU A 253 -27.51 -0.33 -7.68
N SER A 254 -27.11 -0.50 -6.41
CA SER A 254 -27.92 -0.08 -5.27
C SER A 254 -28.20 1.43 -5.27
N ILE A 255 -27.26 2.21 -5.80
CA ILE A 255 -27.32 3.67 -5.90
C ILE A 255 -28.05 4.07 -7.19
N LEU A 256 -27.65 3.51 -8.33
CA LEU A 256 -28.14 3.93 -9.64
C LEU A 256 -29.55 3.43 -9.96
N LYS A 257 -30.01 2.30 -9.41
CA LYS A 257 -31.31 1.70 -9.76
C LYS A 257 -32.52 2.55 -9.38
N LYS A 258 -32.34 3.53 -8.48
CA LYS A 258 -33.42 4.42 -8.05
C LYS A 258 -33.80 5.40 -9.16
N ASP A 259 -32.78 5.99 -9.79
CA ASP A 259 -32.94 7.10 -10.73
C ASP A 259 -32.77 6.65 -12.20
N TYR A 260 -32.01 5.56 -12.44
CA TYR A 260 -31.70 5.04 -13.79
C TYR A 260 -32.03 3.54 -13.99
N PRO A 261 -33.22 3.04 -13.59
CA PRO A 261 -33.55 1.63 -13.67
C PRO A 261 -33.52 1.08 -15.11
N GLU A 262 -33.98 1.86 -16.08
CA GLU A 262 -34.06 1.46 -17.48
C GLU A 262 -32.68 1.24 -18.10
N GLN A 263 -31.76 2.18 -17.91
CA GLN A 263 -30.41 2.13 -18.46
C GLN A 263 -29.62 0.94 -17.88
N LEU A 264 -29.78 0.67 -16.57
CA LEU A 264 -29.18 -0.52 -15.95
C LEU A 264 -29.75 -1.81 -16.52
N LEU A 265 -31.06 -1.88 -16.76
CA LEU A 265 -31.70 -3.06 -17.32
C LEU A 265 -31.24 -3.33 -18.77
N ILE A 266 -31.09 -2.30 -19.60
CA ILE A 266 -30.56 -2.43 -20.96
C ILE A 266 -29.14 -3.01 -20.95
N LYS A 267 -28.27 -2.52 -20.04
CA LYS A 267 -26.93 -3.07 -19.90
C LYS A 267 -26.95 -4.51 -19.41
N TYR A 268 -27.77 -4.81 -18.41
CA TYR A 268 -27.96 -6.17 -17.93
C TYR A 268 -28.37 -7.11 -19.06
N GLU A 269 -29.42 -6.77 -19.79
CA GLU A 269 -29.93 -7.52 -20.94
C GLU A 269 -28.83 -7.77 -21.97
N THR A 270 -28.07 -6.74 -22.32
CA THR A 270 -26.97 -6.82 -23.28
C THR A 270 -25.91 -7.83 -22.83
N GLU A 271 -25.46 -7.74 -21.58
CA GLU A 271 -24.39 -8.60 -21.06
C GLU A 271 -24.86 -10.03 -20.81
N VAL A 272 -26.07 -10.25 -20.27
CA VAL A 272 -26.59 -11.61 -20.08
C VAL A 272 -26.82 -12.33 -21.41
N ASN A 273 -27.27 -11.61 -22.45
CA ASN A 273 -27.43 -12.18 -23.79
C ASN A 273 -26.08 -12.57 -24.41
N LYS A 274 -25.04 -11.75 -24.24
CA LYS A 274 -23.67 -12.10 -24.64
C LYS A 274 -23.20 -13.35 -23.90
N MET A 275 -23.32 -13.39 -22.57
CA MET A 275 -22.91 -14.53 -21.76
C MET A 275 -23.67 -15.83 -22.15
N ALA A 276 -24.98 -15.74 -22.40
CA ALA A 276 -25.80 -16.87 -22.81
C ALA A 276 -25.39 -17.46 -24.17
N ALA A 277 -24.89 -16.64 -25.10
CA ALA A 277 -24.45 -17.11 -26.40
C ALA A 277 -23.25 -18.07 -26.30
N TYR A 278 -22.28 -17.77 -25.42
CA TYR A 278 -21.01 -18.49 -25.28
C TYR A 278 -21.02 -19.59 -24.21
N THR A 279 -22.04 -19.62 -23.35
CA THR A 279 -22.14 -20.61 -22.27
C THR A 279 -22.67 -21.95 -22.77
N SER A 280 -22.09 -23.06 -22.27
CA SER A 280 -22.56 -24.42 -22.54
C SER A 280 -22.80 -25.28 -21.29
N ASP A 281 -22.35 -24.87 -20.09
CA ASP A 281 -22.46 -25.66 -18.86
C ASP A 281 -23.56 -25.17 -17.87
N ARG A 282 -24.01 -26.09 -17.01
CA ARG A 282 -25.07 -25.85 -16.03
C ARG A 282 -24.69 -24.85 -14.94
N LYS A 283 -23.42 -24.72 -14.58
CA LYS A 283 -22.98 -23.76 -13.54
C LYS A 283 -23.18 -22.32 -14.03
N ASN A 284 -22.81 -22.05 -15.27
CA ASN A 284 -22.98 -20.75 -15.90
C ASN A 284 -24.46 -20.43 -16.19
N TYR A 285 -25.30 -21.42 -16.52
CA TYR A 285 -26.76 -21.18 -16.60
C TYR A 285 -27.37 -20.78 -15.24
N LYS A 286 -26.93 -21.39 -14.13
CA LYS A 286 -27.35 -20.98 -12.79
C LYS A 286 -26.97 -19.53 -12.49
N GLN A 287 -25.77 -19.11 -12.91
CA GLN A 287 -25.34 -17.72 -12.78
C GLN A 287 -26.25 -16.78 -13.59
N LEU A 288 -26.57 -17.11 -14.84
CA LEU A 288 -27.48 -16.33 -15.67
C LEU A 288 -28.87 -16.17 -15.04
N VAL A 289 -29.43 -17.26 -14.52
CA VAL A 289 -30.73 -17.21 -13.80
C VAL A 289 -30.63 -16.34 -12.55
N SER A 290 -29.52 -16.39 -11.81
CA SER A 290 -29.31 -15.48 -10.67
C SER A 290 -29.26 -14.02 -11.10
N LEU A 291 -28.69 -13.71 -12.27
CA LEU A 291 -28.66 -12.36 -12.81
C LEU A 291 -30.06 -11.90 -13.23
N LEU A 292 -30.84 -12.76 -13.87
CA LEU A 292 -32.23 -12.48 -14.25
C LEU A 292 -33.12 -12.23 -13.00
N ARG A 293 -32.96 -13.01 -11.93
CA ARG A 293 -33.64 -12.73 -10.64
C ARG A 293 -33.23 -11.38 -10.04
N ARG A 294 -31.99 -10.95 -10.25
CA ARG A 294 -31.52 -9.63 -9.80
C ARG A 294 -32.17 -8.52 -10.63
N MET A 295 -32.28 -8.70 -11.95
CA MET A 295 -32.99 -7.79 -12.85
C MET A 295 -34.47 -7.63 -12.45
N GLN A 296 -35.18 -8.71 -12.08
CA GLN A 296 -36.58 -8.63 -11.61
C GLN A 296 -36.77 -7.70 -10.40
N LYS A 297 -35.73 -7.45 -9.61
CA LYS A 297 -35.76 -6.54 -8.44
C LYS A 297 -35.60 -5.06 -8.82
N ILE A 298 -35.30 -4.76 -10.08
CA ILE A 298 -35.19 -3.39 -10.60
C ILE A 298 -36.55 -3.00 -11.19
N LYS A 299 -36.96 -1.73 -11.02
CA LYS A 299 -38.22 -1.23 -11.55
C LYS A 299 -38.30 -1.46 -13.06
N GLY A 300 -39.34 -2.18 -13.52
CA GLY A 300 -39.52 -2.55 -14.93
C GLY A 300 -38.79 -3.82 -15.36
N GLY A 301 -37.98 -4.43 -14.50
CA GLY A 301 -37.14 -5.57 -14.84
C GLY A 301 -37.90 -6.87 -15.10
N SER A 302 -39.05 -7.09 -14.45
CA SER A 302 -39.86 -8.30 -14.68
C SER A 302 -40.27 -8.48 -16.14
N LYS A 303 -40.70 -7.39 -16.80
CA LYS A 303 -41.10 -7.40 -18.21
C LYS A 303 -39.93 -7.73 -19.15
N ILE A 304 -38.74 -7.20 -18.84
CA ILE A 304 -37.52 -7.47 -19.63
C ILE A 304 -37.08 -8.91 -19.44
N VAL A 305 -37.11 -9.43 -18.20
CA VAL A 305 -36.74 -10.81 -17.90
C VAL A 305 -37.69 -11.82 -18.56
N GLU A 306 -38.98 -11.51 -18.63
CA GLU A 306 -39.97 -12.30 -19.37
C GLU A 306 -39.60 -12.38 -20.86
N GLY A 307 -39.33 -11.23 -21.50
CA GLY A 307 -38.90 -11.19 -22.90
C GLY A 307 -37.59 -11.94 -23.17
N ILE A 308 -36.59 -11.80 -22.30
CA ILE A 308 -35.33 -12.57 -22.40
C ILE A 308 -35.60 -14.07 -22.27
N SER A 309 -36.46 -14.47 -21.32
CA SER A 309 -36.77 -15.88 -21.08
C SER A 309 -37.48 -16.52 -22.27
N GLU A 310 -38.45 -15.82 -22.87
CA GLU A 310 -39.12 -16.25 -24.11
C GLU A 310 -38.13 -16.36 -25.28
N GLN A 311 -37.29 -15.35 -25.47
CA GLN A 311 -36.28 -15.35 -26.51
C GLN A 311 -35.29 -16.52 -26.36
N TRP A 312 -34.84 -16.81 -25.13
CA TRP A 312 -33.92 -17.91 -24.86
C TRP A 312 -34.58 -19.27 -25.05
N ARG A 313 -35.85 -19.44 -24.66
CA ARG A 313 -36.63 -20.68 -24.91
C ARG A 313 -36.71 -20.99 -26.41
N MET A 314 -36.91 -19.97 -27.24
CA MET A 314 -36.96 -20.12 -28.69
C MET A 314 -35.56 -20.37 -29.30
N LYS A 315 -34.59 -19.53 -28.97
CA LYS A 315 -33.24 -19.56 -29.57
C LYS A 315 -32.41 -20.77 -29.14
N TYR A 316 -32.57 -21.20 -27.89
CA TYR A 316 -31.74 -22.24 -27.28
C TYR A 316 -32.55 -23.50 -26.91
N ARG A 317 -33.67 -23.77 -27.60
CA ARG A 317 -34.59 -24.91 -27.33
C ARG A 317 -33.93 -26.26 -27.10
N ASN A 318 -32.77 -26.51 -27.73
CA ASN A 318 -32.04 -27.77 -27.64
C ASN A 318 -31.13 -27.86 -26.39
N ARG A 319 -30.95 -26.77 -25.64
CA ARG A 319 -30.11 -26.71 -24.44
C ARG A 319 -30.94 -27.09 -23.20
N ARG A 320 -31.16 -28.39 -22.98
CA ARG A 320 -32.00 -28.92 -21.87
C ARG A 320 -31.62 -28.33 -20.51
N ALA A 321 -30.34 -28.33 -20.16
CA ALA A 321 -29.86 -27.77 -18.88
C ALA A 321 -30.16 -26.28 -18.72
N MET A 322 -30.26 -25.51 -19.81
CA MET A 322 -30.65 -24.10 -19.75
C MET A 322 -32.15 -23.96 -19.49
N MET A 323 -32.98 -24.80 -20.12
CA MET A 323 -34.44 -24.82 -19.89
C MET A 323 -34.78 -25.19 -18.45
N ASP A 324 -34.08 -26.19 -17.89
CA ASP A 324 -34.23 -26.60 -16.49
C ASP A 324 -33.91 -25.47 -15.50
N GLU A 325 -32.91 -24.63 -15.80
CA GLU A 325 -32.56 -23.51 -14.94
C GLU A 325 -33.54 -22.34 -15.15
N LEU A 326 -33.98 -22.07 -16.38
CA LEU A 326 -34.98 -21.04 -16.70
C LEU A 326 -36.35 -21.32 -16.07
N SER A 327 -36.73 -22.59 -15.85
CA SER A 327 -37.99 -22.92 -15.16
C SER A 327 -37.98 -22.58 -13.66
N LYS A 328 -36.85 -22.11 -13.12
CA LYS A 328 -36.69 -21.70 -11.72
C LYS A 328 -36.71 -20.18 -11.53
N LEU A 329 -36.90 -19.41 -12.61
CA LEU A 329 -37.23 -17.98 -12.54
C LEU A 329 -38.67 -17.82 -12.08
#